data_AF-A0AAV0M359-F1
#
_entry.id   AF-A0AAV0M359-F1
#
_cell.length_a   1.000
_cell.length_b   1.000
_cell.length_c   1.000
_cell.angle_alpha   90.00
_cell.angle_beta   90.00
_cell.angle_gamma   90.00
#
_symmetry.space_group_name_H-M   'P 1'
#
loop_
_entity.id
_entity.type
_entity.pdbx_description
1 polymer ?
#
loop_
_entity_poly.entity_id
_entity_poly.type
_entity_poly.pdbx_seq_one_letter_code
_entity_poly.pdbx_strand_id
1 'polypeptide(L)'
;MALSSSRSSFFLLHQRFLMRAVPVFNSLPRRFTAKSSNPKVTVLRSISIQNHSSSPPPLPTSAMPSPATDNGGGYRWKPMCLYYTQGKCTKMDDPAHLQVFNHDCSEEFRLSEGELQREHKPQKFDYLLVFDLEGKVEILEFPVLLIDTRTMSVVDLFHRFVRPTAMSEQRVDEYIENKYGKFGVDRVWHDTALPFVEVVQQFEDWLIQHCLWEKKQNGSLNRAAFVTCGNWDVKTQVPKQCVVSKMKLPPYFNEWINLKDVYLNFYNPKQEARGMRTMMEQLKMPMLGSHHLGIDDTRNIARIVLRMLADGAVIPVTAWRDGGSSESVNFLYKNRIR
;
A
#
# COMPACT_ATOMS: atom_id res chain seq x y z
N MET A 1 -41.34 22.31 57.47
CA MET A 1 -40.86 23.65 57.07
C MET A 1 -39.66 23.44 56.15
N ALA A 2 -39.87 23.48 54.83
CA ALA A 2 -39.50 24.60 53.92
C ALA A 2 -37.98 24.65 53.67
N LEU A 3 -37.47 24.11 52.54
CA LEU A 3 -37.31 24.69 51.18
C LEU A 3 -36.23 25.79 51.07
N SER A 4 -35.19 25.54 50.26
CA SER A 4 -34.66 26.31 49.08
C SER A 4 -33.15 25.99 48.89
N SER A 5 -32.71 25.41 47.75
CA SER A 5 -32.17 26.08 46.52
C SER A 5 -30.75 26.68 46.74
N SER A 6 -29.70 26.59 45.91
CA SER A 6 -29.53 26.24 44.48
C SER A 6 -28.03 26.09 44.09
N ARG A 7 -27.78 25.35 43.00
CA ARG A 7 -26.74 25.51 41.92
C ARG A 7 -25.26 25.14 42.12
N SER A 8 -24.88 24.13 41.31
CA SER A 8 -23.84 24.10 40.25
C SER A 8 -22.37 24.44 40.56
N SER A 9 -21.47 23.48 40.34
CA SER A 9 -20.62 23.46 39.13
C SER A 9 -19.77 22.18 39.04
N PHE A 10 -19.89 21.48 37.90
CA PHE A 10 -19.00 20.42 37.45
C PHE A 10 -17.69 21.03 36.93
N PHE A 11 -16.54 20.52 37.36
CA PHE A 11 -15.27 20.70 36.67
C PHE A 11 -14.79 19.33 36.15
N LEU A 12 -15.03 19.06 34.85
CA LEU A 12 -14.29 18.05 34.10
C LEU A 12 -12.96 18.66 33.63
N LEU A 13 -11.85 18.13 34.12
CA LEU A 13 -10.52 18.42 33.59
C LEU A 13 -10.39 17.77 32.20
N HIS A 14 -10.41 18.59 31.14
CA HIS A 14 -9.94 18.20 29.81
C HIS A 14 -8.42 18.21 29.80
N GLN A 15 -7.79 17.04 29.86
CA GLN A 15 -6.37 16.89 29.54
C GLN A 15 -6.21 16.83 28.01
N ARG A 16 -5.78 17.96 27.42
CA ARG A 16 -5.38 18.04 26.00
C ARG A 16 -4.06 17.28 25.82
N PHE A 17 -4.09 16.14 25.15
CA PHE A 17 -2.88 15.52 24.59
C PHE A 17 -2.48 16.29 23.33
N LEU A 18 -1.44 17.12 23.42
CA LEU A 18 -0.71 17.59 22.24
C LEU A 18 0.16 16.44 21.73
N MET A 19 -0.22 15.83 20.60
CA MET A 19 0.70 15.07 19.77
C MET A 19 1.72 16.06 19.19
N ARG A 20 2.92 16.10 19.77
CA ARG A 20 4.08 16.76 19.17
C ARG A 20 4.48 15.96 17.94
N ALA A 21 4.66 16.64 16.81
CA ALA A 21 5.31 16.12 15.62
C ALA A 21 6.66 15.47 16.01
N VAL A 22 6.82 14.20 15.65
CA VAL A 22 8.09 13.48 15.79
C VAL A 22 8.97 13.87 14.61
N PRO A 23 10.20 14.40 14.82
CA PRO A 23 11.08 14.72 13.72
C PRO A 23 11.69 13.44 13.14
N VAL A 24 11.62 13.31 11.82
CA VAL A 24 12.33 12.30 11.03
C VAL A 24 13.83 12.52 11.22
N PHE A 25 14.50 11.60 11.90
CA PHE A 25 15.95 11.61 12.04
C PHE A 25 16.60 11.10 10.74
N ASN A 26 17.24 12.02 10.00
CA ASN A 26 18.17 11.69 8.93
C ASN A 26 19.45 11.09 9.53
N SER A 27 19.65 9.78 9.37
CA SER A 27 20.91 9.11 9.66
C SER A 27 21.90 9.31 8.51
N LEU A 28 22.92 10.15 8.72
CA LEU A 28 24.10 10.23 7.84
C LEU A 28 24.99 8.97 7.98
N PRO A 29 25.57 8.43 6.90
CA PRO A 29 26.52 7.33 7.00
C PRO A 29 27.89 7.81 7.48
N ARG A 30 28.42 7.13 8.51
CA ARG A 30 29.79 7.26 9.02
C ARG A 30 30.80 6.86 7.93
N ARG A 31 31.77 7.74 7.65
CA ARG A 31 33.00 7.44 6.91
C ARG A 31 33.82 6.38 7.65
N PHE A 32 34.09 5.26 6.99
CA PHE A 32 35.16 4.34 7.35
C PHE A 32 36.44 4.72 6.60
N THR A 33 37.50 5.00 7.36
CA THR A 33 38.86 5.19 6.85
C THR A 33 39.51 3.83 6.61
N ALA A 34 39.78 3.47 5.35
CA ALA A 34 40.56 2.29 5.01
C ALA A 34 42.04 2.70 4.79
N LYS A 35 42.93 1.96 5.46
CA LYS A 35 44.39 2.13 5.40
C LYS A 35 44.96 1.62 4.07
N SER A 36 45.97 2.36 3.60
CA SER A 36 46.79 2.11 2.42
C SER A 36 47.65 0.84 2.54
N SER A 37 47.71 0.06 1.46
CA SER A 37 48.88 -0.78 1.13
C SER A 37 48.96 -1.02 -0.39
N ASN A 38 49.97 -0.43 -1.03
CA ASN A 38 50.46 -0.74 -2.37
C ASN A 38 51.09 -2.15 -2.40
N PRO A 39 51.09 -2.89 -3.53
CA PRO A 39 52.19 -2.72 -4.48
C PRO A 39 51.95 -3.03 -5.98
N LYS A 40 52.86 -2.44 -6.77
CA LYS A 40 53.49 -2.88 -8.04
C LYS A 40 52.72 -2.75 -9.37
N VAL A 41 53.22 -1.76 -10.10
CA VAL A 41 53.07 -1.43 -11.52
C VAL A 41 53.66 -2.52 -12.42
N THR A 42 52.92 -2.92 -13.44
CA THR A 42 53.46 -3.53 -14.67
C THR A 42 52.91 -2.77 -15.88
N VAL A 43 53.83 -2.23 -16.67
CA VAL A 43 53.62 -1.40 -17.85
C VAL A 43 53.22 -2.25 -19.04
N LEU A 44 52.09 -1.97 -19.70
CA LEU A 44 51.85 -2.39 -21.09
C LEU A 44 51.05 -1.33 -21.89
N ARG A 45 51.78 -0.74 -22.84
CA ARG A 45 51.42 -0.19 -24.17
C ARG A 45 50.08 0.52 -24.36
N SER A 46 50.23 1.83 -24.60
CA SER A 46 49.31 2.78 -25.20
C SER A 46 48.78 2.34 -26.58
N ILE A 47 47.45 2.33 -26.73
CA ILE A 47 46.75 2.44 -28.01
C ILE A 47 45.82 3.64 -27.91
N SER A 48 46.05 4.62 -28.79
CA SER A 48 45.26 5.85 -28.91
C SER A 48 44.01 5.57 -29.73
N ILE A 49 42.81 5.78 -29.17
CA ILE A 49 41.56 5.82 -29.93
C ILE A 49 40.78 7.06 -29.50
N GLN A 50 40.32 7.78 -30.51
CA GLN A 50 39.81 9.14 -30.50
C GLN A 50 38.55 9.31 -29.63
N ASN A 51 38.52 10.39 -28.86
CA ASN A 51 37.33 10.88 -28.15
C ASN A 51 36.30 11.40 -29.17
N HIS A 52 35.20 10.67 -29.35
CA HIS A 52 33.95 11.25 -29.83
C HIS A 52 33.02 11.46 -28.63
N SER A 53 32.87 12.73 -28.25
CA SER A 53 31.85 13.20 -27.32
C SER A 53 30.49 13.19 -28.02
N SER A 54 29.73 12.12 -27.84
CA SER A 54 28.31 12.05 -28.21
C SER A 54 27.47 12.14 -26.94
N SER A 55 26.77 13.25 -26.77
CA SER A 55 25.71 13.43 -25.77
C SER A 55 24.66 12.30 -25.92
N PRO A 56 24.12 11.76 -24.82
CA PRO A 56 23.05 10.76 -24.92
C PRO A 56 21.82 11.40 -25.58
N PRO A 57 21.10 10.66 -26.43
CA PRO A 57 19.87 11.17 -27.04
C PRO A 57 18.81 11.40 -25.94
N PRO A 58 17.86 12.33 -26.15
CA PRO A 58 16.78 12.55 -25.20
C PRO A 58 15.92 11.30 -25.09
N LEU A 59 15.52 10.98 -23.86
CA LEU A 59 14.59 9.89 -23.56
C LEU A 59 13.32 10.02 -24.40
N PRO A 60 12.79 8.92 -24.97
CA PRO A 60 11.48 8.95 -25.59
C PRO A 60 10.43 9.24 -24.51
N THR A 61 9.67 10.32 -24.70
CA THR A 61 8.44 10.60 -23.97
C THR A 61 7.42 9.50 -24.27
N SER A 62 7.46 8.40 -23.53
CA SER A 62 6.30 7.50 -23.44
C SER A 62 5.21 8.24 -22.68
N ALA A 63 4.00 8.22 -23.25
CA ALA A 63 2.86 8.97 -22.77
C ALA A 63 2.47 8.48 -21.36
N MET A 64 2.88 9.23 -20.34
CA MET A 64 2.32 9.12 -19.00
C MET A 64 0.80 9.38 -19.06
N PRO A 65 -0.02 8.68 -18.27
CA PRO A 65 -1.46 8.90 -18.25
C PRO A 65 -1.75 10.36 -17.93
N SER A 66 -2.50 11.01 -18.83
CA SER A 66 -2.87 12.41 -18.67
C SER A 66 -3.78 12.56 -17.46
N PRO A 67 -3.57 13.59 -16.61
CA PRO A 67 -4.46 13.86 -15.49
C PRO A 67 -5.89 14.09 -15.98
N ALA A 68 -6.86 13.41 -15.36
CA ALA A 68 -8.27 13.62 -15.62
C ALA A 68 -8.63 15.10 -15.35
N THR A 69 -9.17 15.77 -16.36
CA THR A 69 -9.69 17.13 -16.23
C THR A 69 -11.10 17.06 -15.65
N ASP A 70 -11.26 17.50 -14.40
CA ASP A 70 -12.58 17.85 -13.88
C ASP A 70 -12.86 19.32 -14.16
N ASN A 71 -14.02 19.61 -14.75
CA ASN A 71 -14.34 20.87 -15.41
C ASN A 71 -15.00 21.87 -14.45
N GLY A 72 -14.43 22.05 -13.26
CA GLY A 72 -14.94 23.01 -12.29
C GLY A 72 -14.14 23.05 -11.00
N GLY A 73 -13.10 23.89 -10.91
CA GLY A 73 -12.46 24.37 -9.67
C GLY A 73 -11.97 23.34 -8.64
N GLY A 74 -12.12 22.04 -8.89
CA GLY A 74 -11.92 20.96 -7.96
C GLY A 74 -10.51 20.38 -7.98
N TYR A 75 -10.21 19.61 -6.93
CA TYR A 75 -8.97 18.87 -6.75
C TYR A 75 -8.62 18.06 -8.02
N ARG A 76 -7.51 18.42 -8.69
CA ARG A 76 -6.98 17.67 -9.83
C ARG A 76 -6.26 16.45 -9.30
N TRP A 77 -6.77 15.25 -9.60
CA TRP A 77 -6.11 14.00 -9.23
C TRP A 77 -4.69 13.94 -9.82
N LYS A 78 -3.75 13.47 -9.00
CA LYS A 78 -2.34 13.28 -9.35
C LYS A 78 -1.92 11.85 -8.98
N PRO A 79 -1.20 11.12 -9.85
CA PRO A 79 -0.63 9.84 -9.49
C PRO A 79 0.39 10.00 -8.35
N MET A 80 0.55 8.97 -7.52
CA MET A 80 1.62 8.95 -6.52
C MET A 80 2.99 8.95 -7.19
N CYS A 81 3.94 9.72 -6.67
CA CYS A 81 5.33 9.58 -7.08
C CYS A 81 5.85 8.21 -6.62
N LEU A 82 6.08 7.29 -7.57
CA LEU A 82 6.50 5.93 -7.20
C LEU A 82 7.88 5.93 -6.51
N TYR A 83 8.84 6.75 -6.95
CA TYR A 83 10.10 6.90 -6.21
C TYR A 83 9.89 7.39 -4.77
N TYR A 84 8.89 8.24 -4.52
CA TYR A 84 8.58 8.70 -3.16
C TYR A 84 8.04 7.57 -2.30
N THR A 85 7.11 6.78 -2.84
CA THR A 85 6.56 5.61 -2.14
C THR A 85 7.62 4.54 -1.83
N GLN A 86 8.73 4.53 -2.58
CA GLN A 86 9.90 3.67 -2.36
C GLN A 86 10.97 4.33 -1.47
N GLY A 87 10.74 5.54 -0.94
CA GLY A 87 11.70 6.28 -0.11
C GLY A 87 12.90 6.85 -0.86
N LYS A 88 12.80 7.04 -2.18
CA LYS A 88 13.89 7.40 -3.10
C LYS A 88 13.62 8.65 -3.96
N CYS A 89 12.55 9.41 -3.70
CA CYS A 89 12.28 10.64 -4.47
C CYS A 89 13.31 11.72 -4.14
N THR A 90 13.98 12.24 -5.17
CA THR A 90 14.96 13.33 -5.06
C THR A 90 14.45 14.67 -5.57
N LYS A 91 13.17 14.74 -5.94
CA LYS A 91 12.53 15.90 -6.59
C LYS A 91 11.49 16.60 -5.71
N MET A 92 11.62 16.49 -4.39
CA MET A 92 10.68 17.12 -3.45
C MET A 92 10.70 18.65 -3.49
N ASP A 93 11.78 19.25 -3.99
CA ASP A 93 11.93 20.70 -4.13
C ASP A 93 11.68 21.21 -5.55
N ASP A 94 11.31 20.33 -6.50
CA ASP A 94 11.05 20.67 -7.90
C ASP A 94 9.56 21.02 -8.10
N PRO A 95 9.20 22.29 -8.37
CA PRO A 95 7.80 22.68 -8.54
C PRO A 95 7.10 21.98 -9.71
N ALA A 96 7.81 21.65 -10.80
CA ALA A 96 7.23 20.94 -11.93
C ALA A 96 6.87 19.50 -11.54
N HIS A 97 7.73 18.86 -10.75
CA HIS A 97 7.47 17.52 -10.21
C HIS A 97 6.27 17.51 -9.25
N LEU A 98 6.19 18.47 -8.33
CA LEU A 98 5.08 18.59 -7.37
C LEU A 98 3.74 18.94 -8.05
N GLN A 99 3.75 19.53 -9.24
CA GLN A 99 2.54 19.76 -10.03
C GLN A 99 1.99 18.47 -10.66
N VAL A 100 2.85 17.50 -10.96
CA VAL A 100 2.47 16.25 -11.63
C VAL A 100 2.16 15.15 -10.62
N PHE A 101 2.96 15.01 -9.57
CA PHE A 101 2.88 13.88 -8.65
C PHE A 101 2.40 14.24 -7.26
N ASN A 102 1.62 13.33 -6.67
CA ASN A 102 1.25 13.38 -5.27
C ASN A 102 2.33 12.71 -4.39
N HIS A 103 2.52 13.26 -3.20
CA HIS A 103 3.47 12.79 -2.17
C HIS A 103 2.78 12.63 -0.81
N ASP A 104 1.46 12.78 -0.77
CA ASP A 104 0.67 12.57 0.44
C ASP A 104 -0.39 11.51 0.14
N CYS A 105 -0.27 10.36 0.80
CA CYS A 105 -1.15 9.24 0.57
C CYS A 105 -2.60 9.51 1.03
N SER A 106 -2.80 10.48 1.93
CA SER A 106 -4.07 10.79 2.59
C SER A 106 -4.94 11.81 1.85
N GLU A 107 -4.34 12.70 1.04
CA GLU A 107 -5.05 13.83 0.40
C GLU A 107 -6.29 13.41 -0.41
N GLU A 108 -6.18 12.31 -1.15
CA GLU A 108 -7.26 11.80 -2.00
C GLU A 108 -8.45 11.24 -1.19
N PHE A 109 -8.25 10.96 0.10
CA PHE A 109 -9.22 10.31 0.98
C PHE A 109 -9.83 11.26 2.00
N ARG A 110 -9.58 12.56 1.91
CA ARG A 110 -10.20 13.55 2.79
C ARG A 110 -11.72 13.52 2.60
N LEU A 111 -12.42 13.12 3.66
CA LEU A 111 -13.87 13.14 3.73
C LEU A 111 -14.41 14.56 3.78
N SER A 112 -15.64 14.76 3.30
CA SER A 112 -16.37 16.00 3.52
C SER A 112 -16.74 16.16 5.00
N GLU A 113 -16.94 17.40 5.46
CA GLU A 113 -17.34 17.67 6.86
C GLU A 113 -18.63 16.92 7.25
N GLY A 114 -19.58 16.77 6.32
CA GLY A 114 -20.83 16.03 6.54
C GLY A 114 -20.67 14.51 6.64
N GLU A 115 -19.57 13.94 6.13
CA GLU A 115 -19.23 12.52 6.30
C GLU A 115 -18.54 12.25 7.64
N LEU A 116 -17.72 13.19 8.10
CA LEU A 116 -17.06 13.12 9.41
C LEU A 116 -18.03 13.26 10.58
N GLN A 117 -19.13 14.00 10.40
CA GLN A 117 -20.15 14.22 11.44
C GLN A 117 -21.16 13.08 11.56
N ARG A 118 -21.19 12.14 10.61
CA ARG A 118 -22.07 10.98 10.68
C ARG A 118 -21.58 10.01 11.74
N GLU A 119 -22.51 9.49 12.54
CA GLU A 119 -22.20 8.43 13.49
C GLU A 119 -22.00 7.11 12.73
N HIS A 120 -20.74 6.66 12.69
CA HIS A 120 -20.37 5.42 12.01
C HIS A 120 -20.56 4.22 12.94
N LYS A 121 -20.87 3.05 12.36
CA LYS A 121 -20.99 1.83 13.17
C LYS A 121 -19.64 1.43 13.74
N PRO A 122 -19.56 1.09 15.04
CA PRO A 122 -18.33 0.58 15.65
C PRO A 122 -17.79 -0.64 14.89
N GLN A 123 -16.50 -0.59 14.56
CA GLN A 123 -15.80 -1.71 13.95
C GLN A 123 -15.10 -2.55 15.02
N LYS A 124 -14.93 -3.85 14.75
CA LYS A 124 -14.14 -4.75 15.62
C LYS A 124 -12.65 -4.36 15.63
N PHE A 125 -12.15 -3.89 14.48
CA PHE A 125 -10.76 -3.54 14.27
C PHE A 125 -10.62 -2.03 14.21
N ASP A 126 -9.58 -1.51 14.86
CA ASP A 126 -9.22 -0.09 14.81
C ASP A 126 -8.57 0.24 13.48
N TYR A 127 -7.83 -0.72 12.91
CA TYR A 127 -7.11 -0.53 11.67
C TYR A 127 -7.45 -1.59 10.62
N LEU A 128 -7.53 -1.16 9.36
CA LEU A 128 -7.65 -2.03 8.21
C LEU A 128 -6.43 -1.84 7.30
N LEU A 129 -5.79 -2.95 6.92
CA LEU A 129 -4.65 -2.98 6.02
C LEU A 129 -5.12 -3.42 4.65
N VAL A 130 -5.44 -2.45 3.80
CA VAL A 130 -5.96 -2.71 2.45
C VAL A 130 -4.81 -2.95 1.49
N PHE A 131 -4.84 -4.03 0.73
CA PHE A 131 -3.84 -4.29 -0.30
C PHE A 131 -4.36 -5.11 -1.49
N ASP A 132 -3.65 -4.99 -2.60
CA ASP A 132 -3.81 -5.77 -3.82
C ASP A 132 -2.41 -6.07 -4.39
N LEU A 133 -2.05 -7.35 -4.47
CA LEU A 133 -0.73 -7.75 -4.94
C LEU A 133 -0.72 -7.88 -6.45
N GLU A 134 0.42 -7.55 -7.05
CA GLU A 134 0.63 -7.81 -8.46
C GLU A 134 1.63 -8.95 -8.70
N GLY A 135 1.49 -9.60 -9.85
CA GLY A 135 2.40 -10.65 -10.31
C GLY A 135 1.82 -12.06 -10.17
N LYS A 136 1.69 -12.78 -11.29
CA LYS A 136 1.01 -14.09 -11.34
C LYS A 136 1.90 -15.27 -10.95
N VAL A 137 3.18 -15.18 -11.28
CA VAL A 137 4.17 -16.26 -11.07
C VAL A 137 4.85 -16.05 -9.72
N GLU A 138 5.45 -14.89 -9.56
CA GLU A 138 5.98 -14.35 -8.30
C GLU A 138 5.32 -12.99 -8.08
N ILE A 139 5.26 -12.56 -6.81
CA ILE A 139 4.82 -11.21 -6.45
C ILE A 139 5.81 -10.21 -7.06
N LEU A 140 5.28 -9.14 -7.66
CA LEU A 140 6.02 -8.05 -8.31
C LEU A 140 5.82 -6.70 -7.62
N GLU A 141 4.75 -6.55 -6.84
CA GLU A 141 4.39 -5.31 -6.15
C GLU A 141 3.63 -5.65 -4.86
N PHE A 142 3.94 -4.91 -3.82
CA PHE A 142 3.41 -5.07 -2.47
C PHE A 142 3.00 -3.70 -1.91
N PRO A 143 1.83 -3.17 -2.27
CA PRO A 143 1.27 -1.94 -1.73
C PRO A 143 0.29 -2.23 -0.59
N VAL A 144 0.35 -1.50 0.53
CA VAL A 144 -0.59 -1.63 1.66
C VAL A 144 -0.96 -0.24 2.16
N LEU A 145 -2.26 0.05 2.20
CA LEU A 145 -2.80 1.25 2.83
C LEU A 145 -3.31 0.94 4.23
N LEU A 146 -2.93 1.78 5.19
CA LEU A 146 -3.44 1.72 6.56
C LEU A 146 -4.63 2.67 6.70
N ILE A 147 -5.80 2.14 7.05
CA ILE A 147 -6.99 2.93 7.36
C ILE A 147 -7.27 2.85 8.86
N ASP A 148 -7.47 3.99 9.51
CA ASP A 148 -8.06 4.08 10.86
C ASP A 148 -9.59 4.13 10.72
N THR A 149 -10.27 3.15 11.30
CA THR A 149 -11.74 3.00 11.20
C THR A 149 -12.51 3.98 12.09
N ARG A 150 -11.84 4.61 13.05
CA ARG A 150 -12.43 5.59 13.98
C ARG A 150 -12.44 6.97 13.36
N THR A 151 -11.33 7.36 12.72
CA THR A 151 -11.20 8.65 12.03
C THR A 151 -11.62 8.58 10.57
N MET A 152 -11.81 7.37 10.04
CA MET A 152 -12.17 7.11 8.65
C MET A 152 -11.16 7.71 7.66
N SER A 153 -9.87 7.61 8.00
CA SER A 153 -8.78 8.23 7.24
C SER A 153 -7.71 7.22 6.90
N VAL A 154 -7.07 7.42 5.74
CA VAL A 154 -5.80 6.76 5.42
C VAL A 154 -4.69 7.40 6.26
N VAL A 155 -4.02 6.58 7.05
CA VAL A 155 -2.98 6.99 8.00
C VAL A 155 -1.59 6.91 7.37
N ASP A 156 -1.33 5.84 6.60
CA ASP A 156 -0.01 5.62 6.01
C ASP A 156 -0.08 4.64 4.82
N LEU A 157 1.01 4.57 4.06
CA LEU A 157 1.20 3.71 2.89
C LEU A 157 2.55 2.99 2.99
N PHE A 158 2.51 1.66 2.99
CA PHE A 158 3.67 0.84 2.67
C PHE A 158 3.63 0.47 1.18
N HIS A 159 4.72 0.64 0.44
CA HIS A 159 4.76 0.22 -0.96
C HIS A 159 6.16 -0.22 -1.38
N ARG A 160 6.27 -1.46 -1.88
CA ARG A 160 7.51 -1.98 -2.46
C ARG A 160 7.27 -2.72 -3.75
N PHE A 161 8.16 -2.51 -4.73
CA PHE A 161 8.29 -3.44 -5.84
C PHE A 161 9.12 -4.66 -5.40
N VAL A 162 8.76 -5.82 -5.92
CA VAL A 162 9.35 -7.11 -5.56
C VAL A 162 10.07 -7.69 -6.77
N ARG A 163 11.35 -8.04 -6.60
CA ARG A 163 12.18 -8.69 -7.63
C ARG A 163 11.98 -10.20 -7.58
N PRO A 164 11.51 -10.85 -8.67
CA PRO A 164 11.46 -12.29 -8.79
C PRO A 164 12.82 -12.95 -8.58
N THR A 165 12.82 -14.19 -8.10
CA THR A 165 14.04 -14.95 -7.80
C THR A 165 14.07 -16.34 -8.42
N ALA A 166 12.92 -16.86 -8.87
CA ALA A 166 12.84 -18.19 -9.48
C ALA A 166 13.02 -18.17 -11.00
N MET A 167 12.79 -17.03 -11.66
CA MET A 167 12.97 -16.86 -13.11
C MET A 167 14.31 -16.22 -13.46
N SER A 168 14.81 -16.47 -14.68
CA SER A 168 16.04 -15.84 -15.18
C SER A 168 15.87 -14.33 -15.37
N GLU A 169 16.95 -13.58 -15.25
CA GLU A 169 16.97 -12.11 -15.43
C GLU A 169 16.35 -11.68 -16.77
N GLN A 170 16.68 -12.36 -17.88
CA GLN A 170 16.06 -12.09 -19.18
C GLN A 170 14.53 -12.20 -19.12
N ARG A 171 14.00 -13.21 -18.43
CA ARG A 171 12.57 -13.44 -18.32
C ARG A 171 11.91 -12.46 -17.35
N VAL A 172 12.64 -11.98 -16.34
CA VAL A 172 12.22 -10.85 -15.49
C VAL A 172 12.03 -9.63 -16.36
N ASP A 173 13.04 -9.23 -17.13
CA ASP A 173 13.02 -8.03 -17.95
C ASP A 173 11.85 -8.06 -18.96
N GLU A 174 11.67 -9.19 -19.67
CA GLU A 174 10.53 -9.38 -20.58
C GLU A 174 9.18 -9.23 -19.86
N TYR A 175 9.05 -9.73 -18.63
CA TYR A 175 7.81 -9.63 -17.87
C TYR A 175 7.56 -8.19 -17.40
N ILE A 176 8.58 -7.52 -16.85
CA ILE A 176 8.49 -6.15 -16.36
C ILE A 176 8.19 -5.16 -17.49
N GLU A 177 8.85 -5.29 -18.64
CA GLU A 177 8.57 -4.46 -19.81
C GLU A 177 7.12 -4.64 -20.28
N ASN A 178 6.65 -5.90 -20.37
CA ASN A 178 5.28 -6.20 -20.81
C ASN A 178 4.19 -5.75 -19.83
N LYS A 179 4.50 -5.65 -18.53
CA LYS A 179 3.55 -5.24 -17.50
C LYS A 179 3.70 -3.76 -17.16
N TYR A 180 4.84 -3.35 -16.63
CA TYR A 180 5.11 -2.01 -16.14
C TYR A 180 5.59 -1.04 -17.22
N GLY A 181 6.19 -1.53 -18.31
CA GLY A 181 6.55 -0.69 -19.46
C GLY A 181 5.33 -0.05 -20.12
N LYS A 182 4.17 -0.74 -20.12
CA LYS A 182 2.88 -0.19 -20.60
C LYS A 182 2.37 1.00 -19.79
N PHE A 183 2.81 1.13 -18.55
CA PHE A 183 2.49 2.27 -17.68
C PHE A 183 3.61 3.32 -17.65
N GLY A 184 4.77 3.03 -18.25
CA GLY A 184 5.98 3.86 -18.14
C GLY A 184 6.62 3.84 -16.75
N VAL A 185 6.46 2.74 -16.00
CA VAL A 185 6.97 2.59 -14.62
C VAL A 185 7.96 1.44 -14.44
N ASP A 186 8.35 0.77 -15.53
CA ASP A 186 9.41 -0.24 -15.58
C ASP A 186 10.73 0.27 -15.00
N ARG A 187 11.11 1.52 -15.31
CA ARG A 187 12.37 2.08 -14.80
C ARG A 187 12.39 2.19 -13.27
N VAL A 188 11.32 2.69 -12.65
CA VAL A 188 11.26 2.77 -11.18
C VAL A 188 11.27 1.36 -10.58
N TRP A 189 10.64 0.39 -11.25
CA TRP A 189 10.74 -1.00 -10.82
C TRP A 189 12.20 -1.50 -10.84
N HIS A 190 12.94 -1.31 -11.93
CA HIS A 190 14.35 -1.73 -12.01
C HIS A 190 15.23 -1.03 -10.98
N ASP A 191 14.98 0.25 -10.71
CA ASP A 191 15.76 1.06 -9.79
C ASP A 191 15.47 0.74 -8.30
N THR A 192 14.32 0.13 -7.99
CA THR A 192 13.85 -0.01 -6.59
C THR A 192 13.40 -1.40 -6.15
N ALA A 193 13.15 -2.34 -7.05
CA ALA A 193 12.61 -3.66 -6.67
C ALA A 193 13.59 -4.44 -5.78
N LEU A 194 13.04 -5.04 -4.71
CA LEU A 194 13.79 -5.79 -3.71
C LEU A 194 13.36 -7.27 -3.69
N PRO A 195 14.22 -8.22 -3.29
CA PRO A 195 13.80 -9.58 -3.03
C PRO A 195 12.63 -9.63 -2.02
N PHE A 196 11.70 -10.57 -2.22
CA PHE A 196 10.48 -10.65 -1.39
C PHE A 196 10.77 -10.75 0.12
N VAL A 197 11.83 -11.46 0.52
CA VAL A 197 12.23 -11.60 1.93
C VAL A 197 12.57 -10.23 2.55
N GLU A 198 13.24 -9.35 1.81
CA GLU A 198 13.56 -7.99 2.26
C GLU A 198 12.30 -7.12 2.33
N VAL A 199 11.38 -7.28 1.38
CA VAL A 199 10.09 -6.58 1.40
C VAL A 199 9.28 -6.97 2.63
N VAL A 200 9.21 -8.26 2.97
CA VAL A 200 8.54 -8.73 4.19
C VAL A 200 9.21 -8.18 5.44
N GLN A 201 10.56 -8.13 5.50
CA GLN A 201 11.25 -7.55 6.65
C GLN A 201 10.92 -6.06 6.82
N GLN A 202 10.94 -5.28 5.73
CA GLN A 202 10.55 -3.87 5.78
C GLN A 202 9.07 -3.67 6.13
N PHE A 203 8.21 -4.60 5.70
CA PHE A 203 6.80 -4.59 6.05
C PHE A 203 6.58 -4.89 7.54
N GLU A 204 7.29 -5.88 8.10
CA GLU A 204 7.27 -6.17 9.54
C GLU A 204 7.74 -4.97 10.38
N ASP A 205 8.81 -4.30 9.95
CA ASP A 205 9.31 -3.09 10.61
C ASP A 205 8.26 -1.97 10.59
N TRP A 206 7.57 -1.80 9.47
CA TRP A 206 6.47 -0.84 9.33
C TRP A 206 5.26 -1.21 10.21
N LEU A 207 4.89 -2.50 10.31
CA LEU A 207 3.84 -2.95 11.24
C LEU A 207 4.19 -2.65 12.70
N ILE A 208 5.45 -2.85 13.08
CA ILE A 208 5.96 -2.57 14.44
C ILE A 208 5.92 -1.08 14.74
N GLN A 209 6.31 -0.23 13.78
CA GLN A 209 6.26 1.23 13.92
C GLN A 209 4.84 1.75 14.21
N HIS A 210 3.82 1.08 13.68
CA HIS A 210 2.41 1.38 13.92
C HIS A 210 1.78 0.59 15.08
N CYS A 211 2.59 -0.17 15.86
CA CYS A 211 2.13 -1.02 16.96
C CYS A 211 1.09 -2.09 16.56
N LEU A 212 1.04 -2.46 15.27
CA LEU A 212 0.06 -3.41 14.72
C LEU A 212 0.50 -4.86 14.89
N TRP A 213 1.78 -5.10 15.15
CA TRP A 213 2.33 -6.44 15.30
C TRP A 213 3.64 -6.43 16.10
N GLU A 214 3.92 -7.53 16.81
CA GLU A 214 5.17 -7.72 17.55
C GLU A 214 5.77 -9.09 17.26
N LYS A 215 7.07 -9.15 16.95
CA LYS A 215 7.76 -10.40 16.58
C LYS A 215 7.74 -11.50 17.64
N LYS A 216 7.56 -11.14 18.91
CA LYS A 216 7.46 -12.10 20.03
C LYS A 216 6.06 -12.70 20.16
N GLN A 217 5.03 -12.00 19.70
CA GLN A 217 3.68 -12.51 19.59
C GLN A 217 3.61 -13.26 18.27
N ASN A 218 3.80 -14.58 18.31
CA ASN A 218 3.78 -15.46 17.14
C ASN A 218 2.34 -15.63 16.57
N GLY A 219 1.59 -14.53 16.47
CA GLY A 219 0.13 -14.48 16.32
C GLY A 219 -0.34 -13.45 15.28
N SER A 220 -1.64 -13.13 15.38
CA SER A 220 -2.36 -12.22 14.49
C SER A 220 -1.98 -10.75 14.73
N LEU A 221 -2.53 -9.85 13.90
CA LEU A 221 -2.37 -8.41 14.08
C LEU A 221 -3.13 -7.90 15.31
N ASN A 222 -2.60 -6.84 15.92
CA ASN A 222 -3.19 -6.16 17.08
C ASN A 222 -4.32 -5.23 16.65
N ARG A 223 -5.58 -5.60 16.93
CA ARG A 223 -6.79 -4.80 16.60
C ARG A 223 -6.83 -4.35 15.14
N ALA A 224 -6.24 -5.14 14.24
CA ALA A 224 -6.18 -4.84 12.82
C ALA A 224 -6.46 -6.08 11.97
N ALA A 225 -6.84 -5.87 10.72
CA ALA A 225 -7.09 -6.96 9.78
C ALA A 225 -6.72 -6.55 8.34
N PHE A 226 -6.25 -7.52 7.57
CA PHE A 226 -6.03 -7.35 6.14
C PHE A 226 -7.35 -7.30 5.38
N VAL A 227 -7.42 -6.44 4.36
CA VAL A 227 -8.54 -6.35 3.41
C VAL A 227 -8.01 -6.48 1.99
N THR A 228 -8.57 -7.42 1.22
CA THR A 228 -8.19 -7.68 -0.17
C THR A 228 -9.42 -7.76 -1.08
N CYS A 229 -9.25 -7.52 -2.38
CA CYS A 229 -10.34 -7.62 -3.37
C CYS A 229 -10.50 -9.04 -3.93
N GLY A 230 -10.72 -9.99 -3.03
CA GLY A 230 -10.75 -11.41 -3.34
C GLY A 230 -9.85 -12.21 -2.42
N ASN A 231 -9.96 -13.52 -2.50
CA ASN A 231 -9.15 -14.40 -1.68
C ASN A 231 -7.74 -14.61 -2.24
N TRP A 232 -7.49 -14.29 -3.52
CA TRP A 232 -6.30 -14.75 -4.23
C TRP A 232 -4.98 -14.30 -3.59
N ASP A 233 -4.88 -13.04 -3.17
CA ASP A 233 -3.65 -12.47 -2.59
C ASP A 233 -3.20 -13.24 -1.35
N VAL A 234 -4.04 -13.28 -0.31
CA VAL A 234 -3.70 -13.91 0.97
C VAL A 234 -3.83 -15.43 0.90
N LYS A 235 -4.88 -15.96 0.25
CA LYS A 235 -5.12 -17.42 0.19
C LYS A 235 -4.07 -18.14 -0.64
N THR A 236 -3.70 -17.57 -1.77
CA THR A 236 -2.97 -18.26 -2.84
C THR A 236 -1.59 -17.67 -3.05
N GLN A 237 -1.48 -16.36 -3.26
CA GLN A 237 -0.25 -15.77 -3.78
C GLN A 237 0.83 -15.61 -2.70
N VAL A 238 0.48 -15.13 -1.50
CA VAL A 238 1.42 -15.02 -0.39
C VAL A 238 2.05 -16.38 -0.02
N PRO A 239 1.28 -17.48 0.21
CA PRO A 239 1.88 -18.79 0.49
C PRO A 239 2.78 -19.29 -0.64
N LYS A 240 2.38 -19.12 -1.90
CA LYS A 240 3.20 -19.50 -3.06
C LYS A 240 4.52 -18.75 -3.07
N GLN A 241 4.49 -17.43 -2.85
CA GLN A 241 5.70 -16.63 -2.81
C GLN A 241 6.59 -17.03 -1.62
N CYS A 242 6.01 -17.37 -0.47
CA CYS A 242 6.78 -17.87 0.68
C CYS A 242 7.53 -19.16 0.35
N VAL A 243 6.91 -20.10 -0.38
CA VAL A 243 7.56 -21.33 -0.85
C VAL A 243 8.73 -21.01 -1.79
N VAL A 244 8.51 -20.16 -2.79
CA VAL A 244 9.56 -19.72 -3.73
C VAL A 244 10.73 -19.06 -2.98
N SER A 245 10.41 -18.21 -2.02
CA SER A 245 11.39 -17.44 -1.23
C SER A 245 12.00 -18.25 -0.08
N LYS A 246 11.65 -19.54 0.06
CA LYS A 246 12.11 -20.45 1.12
C LYS A 246 11.90 -19.88 2.53
N MET A 247 10.78 -19.18 2.74
CA MET A 247 10.42 -18.59 4.02
C MET A 247 9.13 -19.20 4.56
N LYS A 248 8.96 -19.16 5.88
CA LYS A 248 7.70 -19.55 6.51
C LYS A 248 6.63 -18.50 6.21
N LEU A 249 5.39 -18.93 6.04
CA LEU A 249 4.24 -18.03 5.95
C LEU A 249 4.11 -17.25 7.27
N PRO A 250 4.18 -15.91 7.25
CA PRO A 250 3.98 -15.13 8.46
C PRO A 250 2.57 -15.33 9.05
N PRO A 251 2.43 -15.61 10.36
CA PRO A 251 1.13 -15.95 10.98
C PRO A 251 0.05 -14.87 10.84
N TYR A 252 0.43 -13.60 10.69
CA TYR A 252 -0.52 -12.50 10.49
C TYR A 252 -1.30 -12.59 9.17
N PHE A 253 -0.88 -13.43 8.21
CA PHE A 253 -1.65 -13.74 7.00
C PHE A 253 -2.67 -14.88 7.17
N ASN A 254 -2.86 -15.41 8.39
CA ASN A 254 -3.78 -16.52 8.61
C ASN A 254 -5.26 -16.11 8.66
N GLU A 255 -5.58 -14.83 8.72
CA GLU A 255 -6.94 -14.33 8.62
C GLU A 255 -6.98 -13.05 7.78
N TRP A 256 -8.06 -12.87 7.02
CA TRP A 256 -8.25 -11.70 6.18
C TRP A 256 -9.73 -11.45 5.88
N ILE A 257 -9.98 -10.27 5.32
CA ILE A 257 -11.27 -9.79 4.88
C ILE A 257 -11.24 -9.77 3.35
N ASN A 258 -12.07 -10.61 2.73
CA ASN A 258 -12.39 -10.51 1.32
C ASN A 258 -13.50 -9.46 1.14
N LEU A 259 -13.12 -8.29 0.63
CA LEU A 259 -14.04 -7.17 0.44
C LEU A 259 -15.26 -7.55 -0.41
N LYS A 260 -15.10 -8.45 -1.39
CA LYS A 260 -16.19 -8.87 -2.27
C LYS A 260 -17.31 -9.57 -1.51
N ASP A 261 -16.96 -10.36 -0.48
CA ASP A 261 -17.96 -11.07 0.32
C ASP A 261 -18.70 -10.09 1.24
N VAL A 262 -17.98 -9.14 1.85
CA VAL A 262 -18.61 -8.08 2.67
C VAL A 262 -19.53 -7.23 1.79
N TYR A 263 -19.07 -6.82 0.61
CA TYR A 263 -19.83 -6.00 -0.32
C TYR A 263 -21.12 -6.69 -0.78
N LEU A 264 -21.02 -7.96 -1.19
CA LEU A 264 -22.16 -8.76 -1.63
C LEU A 264 -23.22 -8.88 -0.52
N ASN A 265 -22.80 -9.16 0.70
CA ASN A 265 -23.72 -9.38 1.83
C ASN A 265 -24.28 -8.06 2.40
N PHE A 266 -23.58 -6.94 2.22
CA PHE A 266 -24.04 -5.63 2.69
C PHE A 266 -25.01 -4.95 1.71
N TYR A 267 -24.61 -4.78 0.45
CA TYR A 267 -25.44 -4.09 -0.55
C TYR A 267 -26.48 -5.00 -1.21
N ASN A 268 -26.31 -6.32 -1.12
CA ASN A 268 -27.14 -7.33 -1.81
C ASN A 268 -27.47 -6.94 -3.27
N PRO A 269 -26.44 -6.64 -4.09
CA PRO A 269 -26.64 -6.09 -5.42
C PRO A 269 -27.34 -7.11 -6.32
N LYS A 270 -28.16 -6.60 -7.27
CA LYS A 270 -28.81 -7.44 -8.29
C LYS A 270 -27.82 -8.19 -9.20
N GLN A 271 -26.61 -7.63 -9.36
CA GLN A 271 -25.52 -8.23 -10.12
C GLN A 271 -24.33 -8.46 -9.20
N GLU A 272 -23.72 -9.64 -9.29
CA GLU A 272 -22.56 -9.99 -8.47
C GLU A 272 -21.38 -9.03 -8.68
N ALA A 273 -20.79 -8.60 -7.57
CA ALA A 273 -19.59 -7.77 -7.54
C ALA A 273 -18.33 -8.57 -7.87
N ARG A 274 -18.07 -8.85 -9.15
CA ARG A 274 -16.99 -9.76 -9.59
C ARG A 274 -15.57 -9.30 -9.21
N GLY A 275 -15.37 -8.00 -9.03
CA GLY A 275 -14.11 -7.39 -8.61
C GLY A 275 -14.24 -5.90 -8.36
N MET A 276 -13.11 -5.24 -8.14
CA MET A 276 -13.02 -3.82 -7.80
C MET A 276 -13.78 -2.94 -8.78
N ARG A 277 -13.54 -3.07 -10.09
CA ARG A 277 -14.19 -2.24 -11.11
C ARG A 277 -15.71 -2.29 -11.04
N THR A 278 -16.30 -3.49 -10.92
CA THR A 278 -17.75 -3.66 -10.80
C THR A 278 -18.30 -3.01 -9.53
N MET A 279 -17.59 -3.13 -8.40
CA MET A 279 -18.00 -2.43 -7.16
C MET A 279 -17.96 -0.91 -7.33
N MET A 280 -16.92 -0.38 -7.97
CA MET A 280 -16.82 1.06 -8.24
C MET A 280 -17.93 1.56 -9.17
N GLU A 281 -18.23 0.83 -10.26
CA GLU A 281 -19.33 1.15 -11.18
C GLU A 281 -20.68 1.19 -10.45
N GLN A 282 -20.96 0.19 -9.60
CA GLN A 282 -22.19 0.11 -8.82
C GLN A 282 -22.31 1.25 -7.79
N LEU A 283 -21.19 1.64 -7.17
CA LEU A 283 -21.13 2.79 -6.24
C LEU A 283 -21.06 4.15 -6.95
N LYS A 284 -21.01 4.16 -8.30
CA LYS A 284 -20.85 5.34 -9.15
C LYS A 284 -19.57 6.12 -8.84
N MET A 285 -18.48 5.41 -8.57
CA MET A 285 -17.17 5.95 -8.28
C MET A 285 -16.27 5.81 -9.50
N PRO A 286 -15.59 6.88 -9.96
CA PRO A 286 -14.64 6.76 -11.06
C PRO A 286 -13.39 6.00 -10.58
N MET A 287 -12.87 5.11 -11.42
CA MET A 287 -11.53 4.54 -11.27
C MET A 287 -10.49 5.65 -11.35
N LEU A 288 -9.51 5.62 -10.46
CA LEU A 288 -8.37 6.55 -10.47
C LEU A 288 -7.07 5.77 -10.70
N GLY A 289 -6.19 6.30 -11.54
CA GLY A 289 -4.95 5.61 -11.90
C GLY A 289 -5.13 4.47 -12.90
N SER A 290 -4.14 3.58 -12.92
CA SER A 290 -4.01 2.50 -13.90
C SER A 290 -4.44 1.16 -13.31
N HIS A 291 -5.38 0.47 -13.97
CA HIS A 291 -5.78 -0.86 -13.55
C HIS A 291 -4.63 -1.87 -13.73
N HIS A 292 -4.40 -2.73 -12.74
CA HIS A 292 -3.27 -3.66 -12.64
C HIS A 292 -1.90 -3.02 -12.33
N LEU A 293 -1.91 -1.79 -11.82
CA LEU A 293 -0.82 -1.21 -11.05
C LEU A 293 -1.25 -1.29 -9.57
N GLY A 294 -0.56 -2.10 -8.78
CA GLY A 294 -1.06 -2.56 -7.48
C GLY A 294 -1.35 -1.41 -6.51
N ILE A 295 -0.52 -0.36 -6.50
CA ILE A 295 -0.76 0.83 -5.68
C ILE A 295 -2.06 1.55 -6.06
N ASP A 296 -2.38 1.66 -7.35
CA ASP A 296 -3.60 2.33 -7.81
C ASP A 296 -4.84 1.47 -7.53
N ASP A 297 -4.77 0.15 -7.75
CA ASP A 297 -5.85 -0.77 -7.40
C ASP A 297 -6.07 -0.79 -5.87
N THR A 298 -5.00 -0.84 -5.06
CA THR A 298 -5.08 -0.74 -3.59
C THR A 298 -5.76 0.55 -3.13
N ARG A 299 -5.45 1.70 -3.75
CA ARG A 299 -6.10 2.98 -3.45
C ARG A 299 -7.59 2.95 -3.79
N ASN A 300 -7.97 2.41 -4.94
CA ASN A 300 -9.37 2.29 -5.32
C ASN A 300 -10.15 1.33 -4.41
N ILE A 301 -9.54 0.21 -3.98
CA ILE A 301 -10.12 -0.70 -2.98
C ILE A 301 -10.32 0.04 -1.65
N ALA A 302 -9.35 0.83 -1.21
CA ALA A 302 -9.47 1.65 0.00
C ALA A 302 -10.63 2.66 -0.10
N ARG A 303 -10.84 3.27 -1.27
CA ARG A 303 -12.00 4.16 -1.51
C ARG A 303 -13.32 3.40 -1.37
N ILE A 304 -13.42 2.16 -1.85
CA ILE A 304 -14.61 1.31 -1.66
C ILE A 304 -14.80 0.99 -0.18
N VAL A 305 -13.74 0.60 0.53
CA VAL A 305 -13.78 0.30 1.98
C VAL A 305 -14.31 1.50 2.77
N LEU A 306 -13.76 2.68 2.55
CA LEU A 306 -14.20 3.91 3.23
C LEU A 306 -15.65 4.25 2.89
N ARG A 307 -16.07 4.07 1.63
CA ARG A 307 -17.47 4.26 1.23
C ARG A 307 -18.40 3.28 1.94
N MET A 308 -18.03 2.02 2.04
CA MET A 308 -18.81 1.00 2.75
C MET A 308 -18.94 1.31 4.24
N LEU A 309 -17.84 1.71 4.89
CA LEU A 309 -17.87 2.15 6.29
C LEU A 309 -18.81 3.35 6.46
N ALA A 310 -18.74 4.34 5.56
CA ALA A 310 -19.59 5.54 5.60
C ALA A 310 -21.08 5.26 5.34
N ASP A 311 -21.37 4.20 4.59
CA ASP A 311 -22.72 3.69 4.36
C ASP A 311 -23.21 2.81 5.54
N GLY A 312 -22.36 2.55 6.55
CA GLY A 312 -22.71 1.82 7.77
C GLY A 312 -22.46 0.31 7.71
N ALA A 313 -21.57 -0.14 6.82
CA ALA A 313 -21.13 -1.53 6.80
C ALA A 313 -20.25 -1.84 8.02
N VAL A 314 -20.39 -3.05 8.54
CA VAL A 314 -19.43 -3.63 9.48
C VAL A 314 -18.56 -4.59 8.68
N ILE A 315 -17.24 -4.51 8.85
CA ILE A 315 -16.26 -5.25 8.05
C ILE A 315 -15.59 -6.33 8.92
N PRO A 316 -16.18 -7.54 9.03
CA PRO A 316 -15.61 -8.65 9.80
C PRO A 316 -14.59 -9.44 8.97
N VAL A 317 -13.71 -10.18 9.65
CA VAL A 317 -12.90 -11.24 9.02
C VAL A 317 -13.81 -12.21 8.28
N THR A 318 -13.51 -12.46 7.01
CA THR A 318 -14.35 -13.32 6.16
C THR A 318 -13.69 -14.64 5.84
N ALA A 319 -12.39 -14.79 6.04
CA ALA A 319 -11.65 -16.00 5.77
C ALA A 319 -10.47 -16.18 6.72
N TRP A 320 -10.19 -17.43 7.10
CA TRP A 320 -9.06 -17.78 7.96
C TRP A 320 -8.55 -19.20 7.72
N ARG A 321 -7.30 -19.46 8.08
CA ARG A 321 -6.67 -20.78 8.10
C ARG A 321 -6.79 -21.44 9.45
N ASP A 322 -6.95 -22.76 9.47
CA ASP A 322 -6.80 -23.55 10.69
C ASP A 322 -5.33 -23.66 11.07
N GLY A 323 -5.00 -23.64 12.37
CA GLY A 323 -3.63 -23.59 12.89
C GLY A 323 -2.71 -24.78 12.54
N GLY A 324 -3.12 -25.71 11.68
CA GLY A 324 -2.38 -26.91 11.30
C GLY A 324 -2.14 -27.10 9.79
N SER A 325 -2.72 -26.30 8.89
CA SER A 325 -2.49 -26.43 7.43
C SER A 325 -2.65 -25.12 6.70
N SER A 326 -1.71 -24.81 5.79
CA SER A 326 -1.80 -23.63 4.91
C SER A 326 -2.87 -23.74 3.82
N GLU A 327 -3.40 -24.95 3.60
CA GLU A 327 -4.31 -25.27 2.49
C GLU A 327 -5.79 -25.22 2.88
N SER A 328 -6.12 -25.52 4.15
CA SER A 328 -7.51 -25.45 4.65
C SER A 328 -7.88 -24.03 5.00
N VAL A 329 -8.88 -23.49 4.30
CA VAL A 329 -9.40 -22.14 4.54
C VAL A 329 -10.89 -22.20 4.81
N ASN A 330 -11.28 -21.63 5.93
CA ASN A 330 -12.65 -21.43 6.34
C ASN A 330 -13.16 -20.07 5.86
N PHE A 331 -14.47 -19.96 5.67
CA PHE A 331 -15.13 -18.75 5.20
C PHE A 331 -16.33 -18.42 6.09
N LEU A 332 -16.48 -17.15 6.45
CA LEU A 332 -17.59 -16.66 7.26
C LEU A 332 -18.93 -16.78 6.51
N TYR A 333 -18.96 -16.30 5.27
CA TYR A 333 -20.18 -16.24 4.48
C TYR A 333 -20.39 -17.53 3.67
N LYS A 334 -21.62 -18.07 3.76
CA LYS A 334 -22.07 -19.15 2.87
C LYS A 334 -22.26 -18.63 1.44
N ASN A 335 -22.88 -17.46 1.31
CA ASN A 335 -23.00 -16.74 0.04
C ASN A 335 -21.72 -15.93 -0.20
N ARG A 336 -20.82 -16.49 -1.01
CA ARG A 336 -19.53 -15.91 -1.34
C ARG A 336 -19.29 -16.01 -2.84
N ILE A 337 -18.51 -15.07 -3.36
CA ILE A 337 -18.07 -15.12 -4.75
C ILE A 337 -17.00 -16.23 -4.84
N ARG A 338 -17.32 -17.29 -5.60
CA ARG A 338 -16.47 -18.48 -5.72
C ARG A 338 -15.25 -18.25 -6.60
#